data_AF-A0A4S4BIC2-F1
#
_entry.id   AF-A0A4S4BIC2-F1
#
_cell.length_a   1.000
_cell.length_b   1.000
_cell.length_c   1.000
_cell.angle_alpha   90.00
_cell.angle_beta   90.00
_cell.angle_gamma   90.00
#
_symmetry.space_group_name_H-M   'P 1'
#
loop_
_entity.id
_entity.type
_entity.pdbx_description
1 polymer ?
#
loop_
_entity_poly.entity_id
_entity_poly.type
_entity_poly.pdbx_seq_one_letter_code
_entity_poly.pdbx_strand_id
1 'polypeptide(L)'
;MDKMILEAVGDEVEELLEANGFSHIQLRPRGQHLVLFSTEGGERVNRARLSVIDAQSFGLSMADHQGKWESTPFTDTPQALTRLLIDQFSFVLANL
;
A
#
# COMPACT_ATOMS: atom_id res chain seq x y z
N MET A 1 -3.67 -11.39 15.80
CA MET A 1 -3.18 -12.27 14.73
C MET A 1 -2.75 -11.42 13.54
N ASP A 2 -3.65 -10.59 13.02
CA ASP A 2 -3.41 -9.73 11.85
C ASP A 2 -2.24 -8.76 11.99
N LYS A 3 -1.97 -8.24 13.20
CA LYS A 3 -0.88 -7.29 13.42
C LYS A 3 0.51 -7.84 13.06
N MET A 4 0.83 -9.08 13.47
CA MET A 4 2.13 -9.69 13.15
C MET A 4 2.26 -10.00 11.66
N ILE A 5 1.16 -10.38 11.01
CA ILE A 5 1.12 -10.59 9.55
C ILE A 5 1.39 -9.26 8.84
N LEU A 6 0.73 -8.17 9.26
CA LEU A 6 0.88 -6.85 8.66
C LEU A 6 2.27 -6.23 8.89
N GLU A 7 2.95 -6.56 9.98
CA GLU A 7 4.34 -6.15 10.22
C GLU A 7 5.27 -6.85 9.22
N ALA A 8 5.23 -8.18 9.13
CA ALA A 8 6.07 -8.94 8.20
C ALA A 8 5.79 -8.58 6.72
N VAL A 9 4.52 -8.44 6.36
CA VAL A 9 4.11 -7.97 5.02
C VAL A 9 4.55 -6.53 4.78
N GLY A 10 4.58 -5.70 5.83
CA GLY A 10 5.09 -4.34 5.77
C GLY A 10 6.52 -4.30 5.26
N ASP A 11 7.42 -5.04 5.92
CA ASP A 11 8.83 -5.08 5.58
C ASP A 11 9.05 -5.52 4.11
N GLU A 12 8.35 -6.57 3.66
CA GLU A 12 8.43 -7.05 2.27
C GLU A 12 7.95 -6.02 1.23
N VAL A 13 6.87 -5.30 1.56
CA VAL A 13 6.31 -4.25 0.68
C VAL A 13 7.23 -3.04 0.63
N GLU A 14 7.84 -2.66 1.77
CA GLU A 14 8.78 -1.54 1.87
C GLU A 14 10.02 -1.80 1.00
N GLU A 15 10.66 -2.97 1.18
CA GLU A 15 11.82 -3.38 0.38
C GLU A 15 11.53 -3.36 -1.12
N LEU A 16 10.34 -3.84 -1.53
CA LEU A 16 9.96 -3.86 -2.94
C LEU A 16 9.71 -2.45 -3.49
N LEU A 17 9.08 -1.55 -2.72
CA LEU A 17 8.87 -0.16 -3.11
C LEU A 17 10.20 0.59 -3.23
N GLU A 18 11.08 0.44 -2.25
CA GLU A 18 12.41 1.05 -2.25
C GLU A 18 13.27 0.60 -3.43
N ALA A 19 13.31 -0.72 -3.69
CA ALA A 19 14.04 -1.30 -4.82
C ALA A 19 13.56 -0.78 -6.19
N ASN A 20 12.34 -0.26 -6.27
CA ASN A 20 11.74 0.30 -7.48
C ASN A 20 11.63 1.83 -7.47
N GLY A 21 12.33 2.51 -6.55
CA GLY A 21 12.44 3.98 -6.53
C GLY A 21 11.30 4.72 -5.83
N PHE A 22 10.47 4.03 -5.05
CA PHE A 22 9.38 4.60 -4.25
C PHE A 22 9.73 4.74 -2.76
N SER A 23 10.99 5.08 -2.44
CA SER A 23 11.48 5.20 -1.06
C SER A 23 10.84 6.34 -0.24
N HIS A 24 10.04 7.20 -0.89
CA HIS A 24 9.23 8.22 -0.21
C HIS A 24 7.88 7.68 0.28
N ILE A 25 7.51 6.45 -0.10
CA ILE A 25 6.31 5.77 0.38
C ILE A 25 6.63 5.09 1.70
N GLN A 26 5.83 5.41 2.71
CA GLN A 26 5.91 4.87 4.05
C GLN A 26 4.73 3.94 4.30
N LEU A 27 4.94 2.97 5.17
CA LEU A 27 3.95 1.97 5.52
C LEU A 27 3.47 2.12 6.96
N ARG A 28 2.20 1.80 7.19
CA ARG A 28 1.67 1.73 8.56
C ARG A 28 0.53 0.70 8.68
N PRO A 29 0.65 -0.27 9.60
CA PRO A 29 -0.48 -1.10 10.01
C PRO A 29 -1.59 -0.27 10.67
N ARG A 30 -2.84 -0.51 10.28
CA ARG A 30 -4.04 0.10 10.87
C ARG A 30 -5.23 -0.87 10.77
N GLY A 31 -5.56 -1.52 11.88
CA GLY A 31 -6.61 -2.54 11.89
C GLY A 31 -6.20 -3.73 11.02
N GLN A 32 -7.06 -4.12 10.08
CA GLN A 32 -6.78 -5.18 9.09
C GLN A 32 -6.09 -4.66 7.81
N HIS A 33 -5.45 -3.49 7.88
CA HIS A 33 -4.91 -2.82 6.71
C HIS A 33 -3.43 -2.47 6.86
N LEU A 34 -2.68 -2.63 5.78
CA LEU A 34 -1.39 -1.97 5.57
C LEU A 34 -1.65 -0.74 4.71
N VAL A 35 -1.45 0.45 5.28
CA VAL A 35 -1.64 1.73 4.58
C VAL A 35 -0.32 2.19 4.00
N LEU A 36 -0.30 2.46 2.69
CA LEU A 36 0.79 3.09 1.95
C LEU A 36 0.49 4.60 1.88
N PHE A 37 1.42 5.43 2.36
CA PHE A 37 1.26 6.89 2.36
C PHE A 37 2.59 7.59 2.06
N SER A 38 2.53 8.81 1.56
CA SER A 38 3.69 9.70 1.50
C SER A 38 3.53 10.85 2.50
N THR A 39 4.60 11.61 2.71
CA THR A 39 4.55 12.87 3.45
C THR A 39 4.86 14.02 2.49
N GLU A 40 3.91 14.92 2.29
CA GLU A 40 4.02 16.07 1.38
C GLU A 40 3.73 17.36 2.15
N GLY A 41 4.64 18.33 2.12
CA GLY A 41 4.47 19.59 2.85
C GLY A 41 4.30 19.42 4.38
N GLY A 42 4.74 18.28 4.94
CA GLY A 42 4.54 17.92 6.34
C GLY A 42 3.23 17.17 6.63
N GLU A 43 2.37 17.00 5.63
CA GLU A 43 1.08 16.33 5.76
C GLU A 43 1.13 14.92 5.17
N ARG A 44 0.37 14.01 5.79
CA ARG A 44 0.24 12.63 5.30
C ARG A 44 -0.72 12.60 4.12
N VAL A 45 -0.28 12.01 3.01
CA VAL A 45 -1.10 11.74 1.83
C VAL A 45 -1.23 10.24 1.63
N ASN A 46 -2.45 9.72 1.80
CA ASN A 46 -2.75 8.31 1.56
C ASN A 46 -2.61 8.00 0.07
N ARG A 47 -1.99 6.86 -0.29
CA ARG A 47 -1.81 6.42 -1.68
C ARG A 47 -2.61 5.18 -1.98
N ALA A 48 -2.33 4.12 -1.24
CA ALA A 48 -2.95 2.83 -1.41
C ALA A 48 -3.08 2.12 -0.06
N ARG A 49 -3.83 1.03 -0.07
CA ARG A 49 -4.03 0.21 1.13
C ARG A 49 -4.23 -1.24 0.73
N LEU A 50 -3.47 -2.12 1.37
CA LEU A 50 -3.67 -3.56 1.30
C LEU A 50 -4.51 -3.99 2.50
N SER A 51 -5.61 -4.68 2.26
CA SER A 51 -6.55 -5.11 3.31
C SER A 51 -6.52 -6.62 3.43
N VAL A 52 -6.27 -7.15 4.63
CA VAL A 52 -6.30 -8.60 4.88
C VAL A 52 -7.68 -9.14 4.50
N ILE A 53 -7.69 -10.16 3.64
CA ILE A 53 -8.88 -10.97 3.34
C ILE A 53 -8.75 -12.32 4.04
N ASP A 54 -7.58 -12.95 3.91
CA ASP A 54 -7.19 -14.15 4.65
C ASP A 54 -5.67 -14.14 4.95
N ALA A 55 -5.12 -15.28 5.37
CA ALA A 55 -3.72 -15.40 5.77
C ALA A 55 -2.70 -15.14 4.64
N GLN A 56 -3.11 -15.24 3.36
CA GLN A 56 -2.21 -15.11 2.20
C GLN A 56 -2.71 -14.09 1.17
N SER A 57 -4.00 -13.73 1.20
CA SER A 57 -4.61 -12.81 0.23
C SER A 57 -5.01 -11.48 0.84
N PHE A 58 -4.80 -10.43 0.05
CA PHE A 58 -5.10 -9.06 0.38
C PHE A 58 -5.95 -8.44 -0.72
N GLY A 59 -6.77 -7.46 -0.37
CA GLY A 59 -7.49 -6.61 -1.33
C GLY A 59 -6.81 -5.25 -1.47
N LEU A 60 -6.72 -4.74 -2.69
CA LEU A 60 -6.16 -3.41 -2.99
C LEU A 60 -7.26 -2.34 -3.00
N SER A 61 -7.02 -1.23 -2.30
CA SER A 61 -7.76 0.03 -2.45
C SER A 61 -6.78 1.17 -2.72
N MET A 62 -7.20 2.15 -3.52
CA MET A 62 -6.40 3.33 -3.83
C MET A 62 -7.11 4.58 -3.31
N ALA A 63 -6.35 5.58 -2.89
CA ALA A 63 -6.90 6.86 -2.50
C ALA A 63 -7.08 7.74 -3.75
N ASP A 64 -8.20 8.44 -3.84
CA ASP A 64 -8.37 9.51 -4.82
C ASP A 64 -7.60 10.78 -4.38
N HIS A 65 -7.62 11.81 -5.24
CA HIS A 65 -7.00 13.11 -4.97
C HIS A 65 -7.59 13.86 -3.74
N GLN A 66 -8.73 13.42 -3.22
CA GLN A 66 -9.35 13.96 -1.99
C GLN A 66 -9.06 13.08 -0.77
N GLY A 67 -8.26 12.02 -0.92
CA GLY A 67 -7.92 11.07 0.14
C GLY A 67 -9.03 10.07 0.46
N LYS A 68 -10.08 9.98 -0.38
CA LYS A 68 -11.15 8.99 -0.23
C LYS A 68 -10.69 7.66 -0.77
N TRP A 69 -11.00 6.58 -0.04
CA TRP A 69 -10.70 5.22 -0.49
C TRP A 69 -11.66 4.75 -1.57
N GLU A 70 -11.08 4.30 -2.68
CA GLU A 70 -11.78 3.60 -3.75
C GLU A 70 -11.35 2.13 -3.79
N SER A 71 -12.33 1.24 -3.71
CA SER A 71 -12.10 -0.20 -3.82
C SER A 71 -11.73 -0.57 -5.25
N THR A 72 -10.77 -1.48 -5.40
CA THR A 72 -10.43 -2.09 -6.68
C THR A 72 -10.90 -3.55 -6.70
N PRO A 73 -11.05 -4.19 -7.87
CA PRO A 73 -11.34 -5.62 -7.94
C PRO A 73 -10.11 -6.51 -7.69
N PHE A 74 -8.93 -5.93 -7.45
CA PHE A 74 -7.68 -6.69 -7.33
C PHE A 74 -7.54 -7.32 -5.95
N THR A 75 -7.37 -8.64 -5.96
CA THR A 75 -7.09 -9.47 -4.79
C THR A 75 -5.97 -10.42 -5.13
N ASP A 76 -4.88 -10.37 -4.38
CA ASP A 76 -3.70 -11.22 -4.59
C ASP A 76 -2.81 -11.19 -3.33
N THR A 77 -1.64 -11.82 -3.40
CA THR A 77 -0.57 -11.66 -2.41
C THR A 77 -0.10 -10.21 -2.31
N PRO A 78 0.42 -9.76 -1.15
CA PRO A 78 0.95 -8.42 -1.00
C PRO A 78 2.01 -8.06 -2.04
N GLN A 79 2.90 -9.00 -2.36
CA GLN A 79 3.95 -8.82 -3.36
C GLN A 79 3.36 -8.57 -4.75
N ALA A 80 2.36 -9.37 -5.17
CA ALA A 80 1.72 -9.21 -6.47
C ALA A 80 0.94 -7.90 -6.57
N LEU A 81 0.21 -7.51 -5.53
CA LEU A 81 -0.49 -6.22 -5.48
C LEU A 81 0.46 -5.04 -5.49
N THR A 82 1.61 -5.17 -4.85
CA THR A 82 2.65 -4.12 -4.84
C THR A 82 3.31 -3.99 -6.21
N ARG A 83 3.60 -5.10 -6.89
CA ARG A 83 4.03 -5.07 -8.31
C ARG A 83 2.98 -4.45 -9.21
N LEU A 84 1.71 -4.80 -9.02
CA LEU A 84 0.62 -4.19 -9.77
C LEU A 84 0.56 -2.66 -9.57
N LEU A 85 0.74 -2.19 -8.33
CA LEU A 85 0.85 -0.77 -8.02
C LEU A 85 2.04 -0.12 -8.74
N ILE A 86 3.22 -0.74 -8.71
CA ILE A 86 4.44 -0.22 -9.34
C ILE A 86 4.30 -0.19 -10.87
N ASP A 87 3.82 -1.28 -11.48
CA ASP A 87 3.86 -1.48 -12.92
C ASP A 87 2.70 -0.79 -13.65
N GLN A 88 1.50 -0.79 -13.05
CA GLN A 88 0.28 -0.32 -13.71
C GLN A 88 -0.34 0.93 -13.09
N PHE A 89 -0.06 1.20 -11.81
CA PHE A 89 -0.65 2.31 -11.07
C PHE A 89 0.40 3.21 -10.40
N SER A 90 1.61 3.31 -10.97
CA SER A 90 2.70 4.10 -10.39
C SER A 90 2.33 5.56 -10.14
N PHE A 91 1.41 6.11 -10.92
CA PHE A 91 0.87 7.46 -10.72
C PHE A 91 0.19 7.64 -9.35
N VAL A 92 -0.33 6.57 -8.73
CA VAL A 92 -0.89 6.59 -7.37
C VAL A 92 0.22 6.75 -6.32
N LEU A 93 1.42 6.27 -6.63
CA LEU A 93 2.59 6.34 -5.75
C LEU A 93 3.43 7.62 -5.97
N ALA A 94 3.17 8.39 -7.03
CA ALA A 94 3.94 9.59 -7.34
C ALA A 94 3.66 10.72 -6.34
N ASN A 95 4.70 11.49 -6.00
CA ASN A 95 4.52 12.77 -5.31
C ASN A 95 3.79 13.76 -6.24
N LEU A 96 2.91 14.58 -5.67
CA LEU A 96 2.23 15.67 -6.37
C LEU A 96 3.00 16.99 -6.29
#